data_AF-A0A3B9QDM3-F1
#
_entry.id   AF-A0A3B9QDM3-F1
#
_cell.length_a   1.000
_cell.length_b   1.000
_cell.length_c   1.000
_cell.angle_alpha   90.00
_cell.angle_beta   90.00
_cell.angle_gamma   90.00
#
_symmetry.space_group_name_H-M   'P 1'
#
loop_
_entity.id
_entity.type
_entity.pdbx_description
1 polymer ?
#
loop_
_entity_poly.entity_id
_entity_poly.type
_entity_poly.pdbx_seq_one_letter_code
_entity_poly.pdbx_strand_id
1 'polypeptide(L)'
;MEFYRSHILVCSGTGCHASGSISLKQALESEIARVGLDKEVKVVETGCFGFCRFGPNMMVYPEGVFYCQVQEADVPELVEEHLVKGRVVERLLYREPETEAAIVDFEEIPFFSKQTRVVLENCGIINPESINEYIARDGYFGLAKALEMKPEEVIEVIKKSGLRGRGGAGFPTGLKWEFAAKAEGSPKYVVCSYTHL
;
A
#
# COMPACT_ATOMS: atom_id res chain seq x y z
N MET A 1 -13.22 -20.63 5.27
CA MET A 1 -12.76 -19.29 4.86
C MET A 1 -13.85 -18.34 5.30
N GLU A 2 -13.58 -17.48 6.27
CA GLU A 2 -14.56 -16.46 6.67
C GLU A 2 -14.71 -15.48 5.51
N PHE A 3 -15.95 -15.19 5.14
CA PHE A 3 -16.29 -14.29 4.05
C PHE A 3 -16.68 -12.95 4.67
N TYR A 4 -15.84 -11.93 4.48
CA TYR A 4 -16.15 -10.56 4.88
C TYR A 4 -16.72 -9.83 3.66
N ARG A 5 -17.89 -9.19 3.83
CA ARG A 5 -18.52 -8.40 2.76
C ARG A 5 -17.76 -7.10 2.50
N SER A 6 -17.07 -6.57 3.51
CA SER A 6 -16.29 -5.33 3.37
C SER A 6 -14.93 -5.44 4.06
N HIS A 7 -13.93 -4.76 3.50
CA HIS A 7 -12.61 -4.63 4.08
C HIS A 7 -12.27 -3.15 4.25
N ILE A 8 -11.80 -2.80 5.45
CA ILE A 8 -11.32 -1.46 5.77
C ILE A 8 -9.80 -1.51 5.86
N LEU A 9 -9.12 -0.88 4.92
CA LEU A 9 -7.66 -0.80 4.88
C LEU A 9 -7.22 0.50 5.55
N VAL A 10 -6.62 0.41 6.74
CA VAL A 10 -6.11 1.56 7.50
C VAL A 10 -4.62 1.73 7.26
N CYS A 11 -4.19 2.94 6.89
CA CYS A 11 -2.78 3.22 6.62
C CYS A 11 -1.89 3.06 7.87
N SER A 12 -0.87 2.20 7.78
CA SER A 12 0.16 2.01 8.81
C SER A 12 1.50 2.70 8.50
N GLY A 13 1.51 3.64 7.55
CA GLY A 13 2.69 4.48 7.32
C GLY A 13 3.01 5.34 8.54
N THR A 14 4.29 5.62 8.80
CA THR A 14 4.76 6.40 9.96
C THR A 14 4.04 7.75 10.12
N GLY A 15 3.76 8.44 9.01
CA GLY A 15 2.99 9.68 9.03
C GLY A 15 1.54 9.49 9.51
N CYS A 16 0.88 8.40 9.12
CA CYS A 16 -0.48 8.08 9.59
C CYS A 16 -0.48 7.57 11.03
N HIS A 17 0.53 6.81 11.45
CA HIS A 17 0.70 6.45 12.86
C HIS A 17 0.89 7.68 13.75
N ALA A 18 1.75 8.62 13.32
CA ALA A 18 1.95 9.88 14.03
C ALA A 18 0.68 10.74 14.10
N SER A 19 -0.25 10.60 13.14
CA SER A 19 -1.55 11.27 13.13
C SER A 19 -2.69 10.44 13.73
N GLY A 20 -2.41 9.31 14.41
CA GLY A 20 -3.43 8.55 15.16
C GLY A 20 -4.05 7.33 14.47
N SER A 21 -3.44 6.76 13.42
CA SER A 21 -4.05 5.61 12.71
C SER A 21 -4.19 4.34 13.56
N ILE A 22 -3.34 4.15 14.59
CA ILE A 22 -3.41 2.99 15.50
C ILE A 22 -4.69 3.03 16.34
N SER A 23 -4.97 4.18 16.93
CA SER A 23 -6.16 4.37 17.77
C SER A 23 -7.43 4.43 16.91
N LEU A 24 -7.35 5.01 15.71
CA LEU A 24 -8.43 4.93 14.70
C LEU A 24 -8.81 3.47 14.38
N LYS A 25 -7.82 2.60 14.14
CA LYS A 25 -8.07 1.17 13.89
C LYS A 25 -8.80 0.51 15.07
N GLN A 26 -8.34 0.76 16.30
CA GLN A 26 -8.95 0.19 17.50
C GLN A 26 -10.39 0.69 17.71
N ALA A 27 -10.65 1.97 17.43
CA ALA A 27 -11.97 2.56 17.48
C ALA A 27 -12.90 1.93 16.43
N LEU A 28 -12.43 1.74 15.19
CA LEU A 28 -13.18 1.05 14.13
C LEU A 28 -13.54 -0.38 14.53
N GLU A 29 -12.57 -1.16 15.01
CA GLU A 29 -12.80 -2.55 15.46
C GLU A 29 -13.84 -2.61 16.59
N SER A 30 -13.74 -1.70 17.57
CA SER A 30 -14.65 -1.64 18.71
C SER A 30 -16.08 -1.27 18.28
N GLU A 31 -16.20 -0.28 17.39
CA GLU A 31 -17.51 0.20 16.93
C GLU A 31 -18.19 -0.81 16.01
N ILE A 32 -17.44 -1.46 15.12
CA ILE A 32 -17.93 -2.56 14.25
C ILE A 32 -18.46 -3.71 15.10
N ALA A 33 -17.74 -4.10 16.16
CA ALA A 33 -18.22 -5.12 17.10
C ALA A 33 -19.47 -4.66 17.87
N ARG A 34 -19.55 -3.39 18.28
CA ARG A 34 -20.72 -2.81 18.96
C ARG A 34 -21.99 -2.91 18.12
N VAL A 35 -21.89 -2.71 16.81
CA VAL A 35 -23.03 -2.82 15.87
C VAL A 35 -23.24 -4.24 15.33
N GLY A 36 -22.43 -5.22 15.75
CA GLY A 36 -22.57 -6.63 15.37
C GLY A 36 -22.09 -6.97 13.96
N LEU A 37 -21.19 -6.18 13.39
CA LEU A 37 -20.64 -6.37 12.03
C LEU A 37 -19.24 -7.01 12.03
N ASP A 38 -18.73 -7.47 13.18
CA ASP A 38 -17.38 -8.03 13.36
C ASP A 38 -17.11 -9.29 12.51
N LYS A 39 -18.17 -10.01 12.14
CA LYS A 39 -18.08 -11.19 11.25
C LYS A 39 -18.26 -10.86 9.77
N GLU A 40 -18.58 -9.61 9.45
CA GLU A 40 -18.91 -9.15 8.10
C GLU A 40 -17.90 -8.14 7.57
N VAL A 41 -17.28 -7.36 8.46
CA VAL A 41 -16.33 -6.31 8.12
C VAL A 41 -14.99 -6.59 8.77
N LYS A 42 -13.93 -6.60 7.96
CA LYS A 42 -12.56 -6.78 8.44
C LYS A 42 -11.78 -5.48 8.38
N VAL A 43 -11.19 -5.08 9.50
CA VAL A 43 -10.22 -3.97 9.55
C VAL A 43 -8.82 -4.54 9.40
N VAL A 44 -8.04 -3.98 8.47
CA VAL A 44 -6.72 -4.48 8.09
C VAL A 44 -5.76 -3.30 8.02
N GLU A 45 -4.55 -3.48 8.54
CA GLU A 45 -3.49 -2.50 8.31
C GLU A 45 -2.91 -2.68 6.91
N THR A 46 -2.73 -1.57 6.19
CA THR A 46 -2.12 -1.57 4.87
C THR A 46 -0.90 -0.66 4.82
N GLY A 47 -0.03 -0.89 3.85
CA GLY A 47 1.15 -0.06 3.63
C GLY A 47 0.81 1.41 3.37
N CYS A 48 1.82 2.27 3.47
CA CYS A 48 1.64 3.71 3.30
C CYS A 48 1.06 4.06 1.91
N PHE A 49 -0.05 4.80 1.88
CA PHE A 49 -0.60 5.37 0.64
C PHE A 49 0.24 6.51 0.07
N GLY A 50 1.10 7.15 0.87
CA GLY A 50 1.91 8.31 0.46
C GLY A 50 1.17 9.65 0.53
N PHE A 51 -0.09 9.68 0.99
CA PHE A 51 -0.91 10.88 1.13
C PHE A 51 -0.87 11.47 2.55
N CYS A 52 0.35 11.59 3.11
CA CYS A 52 0.55 11.86 4.54
C CYS A 52 -0.01 13.20 5.02
N ARG A 53 -0.06 14.23 4.14
CA ARG A 53 -0.66 15.53 4.47
C ARG A 53 -2.13 15.42 4.90
N PHE A 54 -2.83 14.42 4.37
CA PHE A 54 -4.23 14.16 4.63
C PHE A 54 -4.44 12.89 5.46
N GLY A 55 -3.42 12.44 6.21
CA GLY A 55 -3.54 11.31 7.13
C GLY A 55 -4.32 11.64 8.41
N PRO A 56 -4.86 10.64 9.14
CA PRO A 56 -4.90 9.22 8.77
C PRO A 56 -5.77 8.95 7.53
N ASN A 57 -5.28 8.07 6.65
CA ASN A 57 -6.00 7.65 5.46
C ASN A 57 -6.53 6.23 5.62
N MET A 58 -7.70 5.95 5.05
CA MET A 58 -8.23 4.60 4.96
C MET A 58 -9.02 4.38 3.67
N MET A 59 -9.21 3.12 3.30
CA MET A 59 -9.99 2.73 2.13
C MET A 59 -11.01 1.67 2.51
N VAL A 60 -12.21 1.75 1.94
CA VAL A 60 -13.28 0.75 2.12
C VAL A 60 -13.53 0.03 0.80
N TYR A 61 -13.36 -1.29 0.82
CA TYR A 61 -13.70 -2.21 -0.27
C TYR A 61 -15.02 -2.94 0.04
N PRO A 62 -15.81 -3.31 -0.99
CA PRO A 62 -15.45 -3.36 -2.42
C PRO A 62 -15.60 -2.04 -3.20
N GLU A 63 -16.20 -1.00 -2.63
CA GLU A 63 -16.53 0.25 -3.32
C GLU A 63 -15.29 1.06 -3.73
N GLY A 64 -14.14 0.85 -3.07
CA GLY A 64 -12.91 1.57 -3.34
C GLY A 64 -12.91 2.99 -2.78
N VAL A 65 -13.78 3.29 -1.81
CA VAL A 65 -13.95 4.63 -1.25
C VAL A 65 -12.74 5.00 -0.40
N PHE A 66 -12.09 6.11 -0.74
CA PHE A 66 -10.92 6.61 -0.03
C PHE A 66 -11.26 7.76 0.91
N TYR A 67 -11.03 7.55 2.21
CA TYR A 67 -11.24 8.56 3.24
C TYR A 67 -9.93 9.16 3.72
N CYS A 68 -9.97 10.47 3.94
CA CYS A 68 -8.86 11.32 4.35
C CYS A 68 -9.13 11.92 5.73
N GLN A 69 -8.06 12.16 6.49
CA GLN A 69 -8.06 12.86 7.77
C GLN A 69 -9.05 12.29 8.79
N VAL A 70 -9.33 10.99 8.74
CA VAL A 70 -10.32 10.35 9.60
C VAL A 70 -9.84 10.38 11.06
N GLN A 71 -10.67 10.91 11.94
CA GLN A 71 -10.42 10.96 13.38
C GLN A 71 -11.24 9.88 14.09
N GLU A 72 -10.83 9.51 15.31
CA GLU A 72 -11.59 8.58 16.15
C GLU A 72 -13.04 9.03 16.37
N ALA A 73 -13.26 10.35 16.48
CA ALA A 73 -14.59 10.93 16.64
C ALA A 73 -15.51 10.74 15.42
N ASP A 74 -14.95 10.48 14.24
CA ASP A 74 -15.70 10.25 13.00
C ASP A 74 -16.18 8.79 12.88
N VAL A 75 -15.62 7.87 13.67
CA VAL A 75 -15.87 6.43 13.56
C VAL A 75 -17.35 6.05 13.70
N PRO A 76 -18.13 6.58 14.67
CA PRO A 76 -19.55 6.23 14.79
C PRO A 76 -20.34 6.61 13.54
N GLU A 77 -20.11 7.80 12.98
CA GLU A 77 -20.76 8.24 11.74
C GLU A 77 -20.33 7.37 10.56
N LEU A 78 -19.04 7.05 10.44
CA LEU A 78 -18.51 6.25 9.34
C LEU A 78 -19.11 4.83 9.35
N VAL A 79 -19.18 4.18 10.52
CA VAL A 79 -19.78 2.85 10.65
C VAL A 79 -21.27 2.90 10.36
N GLU A 80 -22.00 3.87 10.90
CA GLU A 80 -23.43 4.00 10.70
C GLU A 80 -23.80 4.32 9.24
N GLU A 81 -23.19 5.35 8.65
CA GLU A 81 -23.54 5.80 7.31
C GLU A 81 -23.02 4.83 6.25
N HIS A 82 -21.74 4.45 6.29
CA HIS A 82 -21.15 3.63 5.25
C HIS A 82 -21.47 2.14 5.44
N LEU A 83 -21.11 1.55 6.58
CA LEU A 83 -21.15 0.08 6.72
C LEU A 83 -22.56 -0.45 6.96
N VAL A 84 -23.40 0.30 7.67
CA VAL A 84 -24.80 -0.09 7.94
C VAL A 84 -25.74 0.40 6.85
N LYS A 85 -25.68 1.68 6.47
CA LYS A 85 -26.64 2.29 5.53
C LYS A 85 -26.18 2.33 4.06
N GLY A 86 -24.92 2.02 3.79
CA GLY A 86 -24.36 2.02 2.43
C GLY A 86 -24.16 3.42 1.83
N ARG A 87 -24.07 4.46 2.66
CA ARG A 87 -23.90 5.86 2.23
C ARG A 87 -22.50 6.37 2.54
N VAL A 88 -21.86 6.94 1.52
CA VAL A 88 -20.51 7.51 1.65
C VAL A 88 -20.57 8.79 2.47
N VAL A 89 -19.67 8.91 3.47
CA VAL A 89 -19.48 10.13 4.26
C VAL A 89 -18.69 11.17 3.45
N GLU A 90 -19.38 11.98 2.65
CA GLU A 90 -18.74 12.92 1.70
C GLU A 90 -17.79 13.94 2.33
N ARG A 91 -18.00 14.32 3.61
CA ARG A 91 -17.12 15.27 4.30
C ARG A 91 -15.72 14.72 4.59
N LEU A 92 -15.56 13.39 4.55
CA LEU A 92 -14.29 12.69 4.78
C LEU A 92 -13.59 12.34 3.46
N LEU A 93 -14.20 12.63 2.31
CA LEU A 93 -13.58 12.46 1.01
C LEU A 93 -12.59 13.59 0.72
N TYR A 94 -11.62 13.31 -0.15
CA TYR A 94 -10.78 14.37 -0.68
C TYR A 94 -11.63 15.35 -1.51
N ARG A 95 -11.47 16.65 -1.24
CA ARG A 95 -12.08 17.72 -2.03
C ARG A 95 -11.03 18.40 -2.89
N GLU A 96 -11.30 18.44 -4.19
CA GLU A 96 -10.44 19.13 -5.14
C GLU A 96 -10.53 20.65 -4.88
N PRO A 97 -9.41 21.35 -4.59
CA PRO A 97 -9.44 22.77 -4.21
C PRO A 97 -10.03 23.71 -5.27
N GLU A 98 -9.99 23.32 -6.55
CA GLU A 98 -10.44 24.17 -7.66
C GLU A 98 -11.92 23.98 -8.00
N THR A 99 -12.43 22.76 -7.86
CA THR A 99 -13.80 22.40 -8.28
C THR A 99 -14.73 22.11 -7.11
N GLU A 100 -14.19 21.96 -5.89
CA GLU A 100 -14.88 21.51 -4.67
C GLU A 100 -15.53 20.11 -4.81
N ALA A 101 -15.22 19.40 -5.89
CA ALA A 101 -15.70 18.06 -6.14
C ALA A 101 -15.11 17.09 -5.12
N ALA A 102 -15.99 16.28 -4.50
CA ALA A 102 -15.59 15.20 -3.64
C ALA A 102 -15.18 13.99 -4.49
N ILE A 103 -13.96 13.51 -4.32
CA ILE A 103 -13.41 12.38 -5.08
C ILE A 103 -13.49 11.12 -4.23
N VAL A 104 -14.16 10.10 -4.77
CA VAL A 104 -14.38 8.81 -4.09
C VAL A 104 -13.22 7.85 -4.31
N ASP A 105 -12.84 7.67 -5.58
CA ASP A 105 -11.77 6.77 -5.98
C ASP A 105 -10.41 7.47 -5.81
N PHE A 106 -9.51 6.83 -5.08
CA PHE A 106 -8.16 7.37 -4.89
C PHE A 106 -7.40 7.53 -6.21
N GLU A 107 -7.69 6.71 -7.24
CA GLU A 107 -7.02 6.80 -8.54
C GLU A 107 -7.37 8.09 -9.29
N GLU A 108 -8.51 8.70 -8.99
CA GLU A 108 -8.97 9.95 -9.62
C GLU A 108 -8.38 11.21 -8.96
N ILE A 109 -7.89 11.10 -7.72
CA ILE A 109 -7.27 12.22 -6.99
C ILE A 109 -6.04 12.71 -7.79
N PRO A 110 -5.92 14.01 -8.14
CA PRO A 110 -4.81 14.50 -8.98
C PRO A 110 -3.41 14.23 -8.46
N PHE A 111 -3.26 14.05 -7.15
CA PHE A 111 -2.01 13.60 -6.55
C PHE A 111 -1.60 12.21 -7.06
N PHE A 112 -2.53 11.27 -7.16
CA PHE A 112 -2.29 9.88 -7.54
C PHE A 112 -2.39 9.65 -9.04
N SER A 113 -3.38 10.24 -9.73
CA SER A 113 -3.63 10.03 -11.17
C SER A 113 -2.45 10.41 -12.07
N LYS A 114 -1.55 11.27 -11.57
CA LYS A 114 -0.33 11.71 -12.26
C LYS A 114 0.90 10.85 -11.97
N GLN A 115 0.76 9.78 -11.18
CA GLN A 115 1.87 8.90 -10.78
C GLN A 115 1.83 7.57 -11.51
N THR A 116 3.00 7.08 -11.93
CA THR A 116 3.18 5.68 -12.35
C THR A 116 3.75 4.87 -11.20
N ARG A 117 2.89 4.15 -10.48
CA ARG A 117 3.25 3.46 -9.24
C ARG A 117 3.78 2.03 -9.49
N VAL A 118 4.92 1.87 -10.16
CA VAL A 118 5.45 0.53 -10.46
C VAL A 118 5.86 -0.25 -9.18
N VAL A 119 6.73 0.32 -8.34
CA VAL A 119 7.18 -0.36 -7.10
C VAL A 119 6.13 -0.32 -6.00
N LEU A 120 5.26 0.69 -6.02
CA LEU A 120 4.27 0.96 -4.98
C LEU A 120 2.87 0.50 -5.38
N GLU A 121 2.72 -0.29 -6.45
CA GLU A 121 1.42 -0.70 -7.01
C GLU A 121 0.53 -1.40 -5.98
N ASN A 122 1.14 -2.15 -5.05
CA ASN A 122 0.40 -2.90 -4.03
C ASN A 122 0.20 -2.13 -2.71
N CYS A 123 0.89 -1.00 -2.52
CA CYS A 123 0.74 -0.21 -1.30
C CYS A 123 -0.66 0.40 -1.20
N GLY A 124 -1.36 0.14 -0.08
CA GLY A 124 -2.73 0.60 0.10
C GLY A 124 -3.80 -0.32 -0.49
N ILE A 125 -3.41 -1.43 -1.12
CA ILE A 125 -4.35 -2.36 -1.78
C ILE A 125 -4.37 -3.73 -1.10
N ILE A 126 -3.23 -4.20 -0.58
CA ILE A 126 -3.12 -5.48 0.12
C ILE A 126 -2.76 -5.31 1.59
N ASN A 127 -3.01 -6.35 2.38
CA ASN A 127 -2.38 -6.58 3.66
C ASN A 127 -0.89 -6.94 3.46
N PRO A 128 0.07 -6.14 3.97
CA PRO A 128 1.49 -6.42 3.81
C PRO A 128 1.95 -7.70 4.54
N GLU A 129 1.18 -8.22 5.50
CA GLU A 129 1.48 -9.46 6.23
C GLU A 129 0.86 -10.72 5.60
N SER A 130 0.07 -10.56 4.53
CA SER A 130 -0.62 -11.66 3.85
C SER A 130 0.12 -12.09 2.58
N ILE A 131 0.85 -13.22 2.67
CA ILE A 131 1.54 -13.78 1.50
C ILE A 131 0.59 -14.14 0.37
N ASN A 132 -0.62 -14.59 0.68
CA ASN A 132 -1.62 -15.00 -0.31
C ASN A 132 -2.16 -13.81 -1.10
N GLU A 133 -2.36 -12.65 -0.46
CA GLU A 133 -2.78 -11.42 -1.15
C GLU A 133 -1.67 -10.91 -2.07
N TYR A 134 -0.41 -11.02 -1.65
CA TYR A 134 0.73 -10.66 -2.50
C TYR A 134 0.81 -11.58 -3.73
N ILE A 135 0.69 -12.90 -3.55
CA ILE A 135 0.66 -13.88 -4.67
C ILE A 135 -0.53 -13.63 -5.61
N ALA A 136 -1.71 -13.31 -5.06
CA ALA A 136 -2.91 -13.01 -5.87
C ALA A 136 -2.74 -11.75 -6.76
N ARG A 137 -1.73 -10.92 -6.50
CA ARG A 137 -1.35 -9.75 -7.29
C ARG A 137 0.04 -9.92 -7.93
N ASP A 138 0.30 -11.11 -8.47
CA ASP A 138 1.53 -11.46 -9.20
C ASP A 138 2.83 -11.37 -8.37
N GLY A 139 2.71 -11.27 -7.04
CA GLY A 139 3.84 -11.35 -6.13
C GLY A 139 4.63 -12.65 -6.32
N TYR A 140 5.96 -12.55 -6.23
CA TYR A 140 6.92 -13.63 -6.54
C TYR A 140 6.96 -14.14 -7.98
N PHE A 141 6.13 -13.65 -8.90
CA PHE A 141 6.16 -14.12 -10.30
C PHE A 141 7.53 -13.85 -10.96
N GLY A 142 8.13 -12.69 -10.66
CA GLY A 142 9.50 -12.38 -11.08
C GLY A 142 10.57 -13.31 -10.47
N LEU A 143 10.38 -13.77 -9.24
CA LEU A 143 11.27 -14.75 -8.59
C LEU A 143 11.13 -16.13 -9.25
N ALA A 144 9.90 -16.60 -9.47
CA ALA A 144 9.64 -17.87 -10.14
C ALA A 144 10.34 -17.91 -11.52
N LYS A 145 10.19 -16.84 -12.32
CA LYS A 145 10.89 -16.71 -13.60
C LYS A 145 12.41 -16.71 -13.44
N ALA A 146 12.96 -16.00 -12.45
CA ALA A 146 14.40 -15.93 -12.25
C ALA A 146 15.02 -17.28 -11.85
N LEU A 147 14.27 -18.14 -11.14
CA LEU A 147 14.71 -19.48 -10.75
C LEU A 147 14.81 -20.45 -11.94
N GLU A 148 14.12 -20.17 -13.04
CA GLU A 148 14.19 -20.94 -14.29
C GLU A 148 15.31 -20.45 -15.23
N MET A 149 16.01 -19.38 -14.85
CA MET A 149 17.05 -18.74 -15.64
C MET A 149 18.44 -19.00 -15.07
N LYS A 150 19.47 -18.96 -15.92
CA LYS A 150 20.86 -18.89 -15.45
C LYS A 150 21.14 -17.50 -14.86
N PRO A 151 22.05 -17.39 -13.86
CA PRO A 151 22.40 -16.11 -13.25
C PRO A 151 22.79 -15.02 -14.28
N GLU A 152 23.50 -15.39 -15.35
CA GLU A 152 23.90 -14.45 -16.41
C GLU A 152 22.70 -13.89 -17.17
N GLU A 153 21.67 -14.70 -17.41
CA GLU A 153 20.45 -14.27 -18.09
C GLU A 153 19.65 -13.29 -17.23
N VAL A 154 19.61 -13.51 -15.92
CA VAL A 154 18.98 -12.58 -14.96
C VAL A 154 19.72 -11.24 -14.98
N ILE A 155 21.05 -11.25 -14.97
CA ILE A 155 21.88 -10.04 -15.06
C ILE A 155 21.58 -9.28 -16.37
N GLU A 156 21.46 -9.98 -17.50
CA GLU A 156 21.13 -9.37 -18.79
C GLU A 156 19.73 -8.75 -18.81
N VAL A 157 18.73 -9.35 -18.15
CA VAL A 157 17.41 -8.71 -17.99
C VAL A 157 17.52 -7.39 -17.23
N ILE A 158 18.28 -7.36 -16.13
CA ILE A 158 18.47 -6.14 -15.33
C ILE A 158 19.31 -5.09 -16.08
N LYS A 159 20.28 -5.50 -16.91
CA LYS A 159 21.01 -4.57 -17.78
C LYS A 159 20.09 -3.95 -18.83
N LYS A 160 19.26 -4.77 -19.49
CA LYS A 160 18.30 -4.33 -20.51
C LYS A 160 17.21 -3.41 -19.95
N SER A 161 16.81 -3.57 -18.69
CA SER A 161 15.83 -2.69 -18.05
C SER A 161 16.35 -1.27 -17.80
N GLY A 162 17.68 -1.07 -17.86
CA GLY A 162 18.29 0.22 -17.55
C GLY A 162 18.18 0.62 -16.08
N LEU A 163 17.90 -0.32 -15.17
CA LEU A 163 17.76 -0.03 -13.75
C LEU A 163 19.04 0.58 -13.17
N ARG A 164 18.88 1.68 -12.45
CA ARG A 164 19.96 2.41 -11.76
C ARG A 164 19.74 2.39 -10.26
N GLY A 165 20.82 2.43 -9.50
CA GLY A 165 20.78 2.49 -8.03
C GLY A 165 19.97 3.70 -7.53
N ARG A 166 18.98 3.44 -6.67
CA ARG A 166 18.07 4.47 -6.14
C ARG A 166 18.56 5.14 -4.86
N GLY A 167 19.73 4.76 -4.33
CA GLY A 167 20.37 5.39 -3.18
C GLY A 167 21.16 6.67 -3.49
N GLY A 168 20.82 7.40 -4.56
CA GLY A 168 21.47 8.68 -4.92
C GLY A 168 22.52 8.59 -6.04
N ALA A 169 23.50 7.69 -5.93
CA ALA A 169 24.63 7.63 -6.88
C ALA A 169 24.23 7.24 -8.33
N GLY A 170 23.09 6.59 -8.53
CA GLY A 170 22.58 6.27 -9.87
C GLY A 170 23.46 5.31 -10.69
N PHE A 171 24.31 4.50 -10.05
CA PHE A 171 25.14 3.52 -10.76
C PHE A 171 24.27 2.42 -11.43
N PRO A 172 24.56 1.97 -12.66
CA PRO A 172 23.79 0.93 -13.34
C PRO A 172 23.76 -0.39 -12.54
N THR A 173 22.58 -0.83 -12.14
CA THR A 173 22.40 -1.99 -11.25
C THR A 173 22.89 -3.28 -11.89
N GLY A 174 22.56 -3.50 -13.17
CA GLY A 174 22.97 -4.71 -13.90
C GLY A 174 24.49 -4.83 -14.04
N LEU A 175 25.19 -3.71 -14.24
CA LEU A 175 26.67 -3.69 -14.31
C LEU A 175 27.29 -4.01 -12.95
N LYS A 176 26.71 -3.47 -11.86
CA LYS A 176 27.15 -3.78 -10.49
C LYS A 176 27.02 -5.28 -10.20
N TRP A 177 25.91 -5.90 -10.62
CA TRP A 177 25.68 -7.34 -10.45
C TRP A 177 26.67 -8.17 -11.27
N GLU A 178 26.95 -7.77 -12.51
CA GLU A 178 27.93 -8.42 -13.37
C GLU A 178 29.34 -8.44 -12.75
N PHE A 179 29.78 -7.31 -12.17
CA PHE A 179 31.06 -7.24 -11.48
C PHE A 179 31.12 -8.17 -10.26
N ALA A 180 30.06 -8.18 -9.44
CA ALA A 180 29.96 -9.07 -8.29
C ALA A 180 29.95 -10.55 -8.71
N ALA A 181 29.27 -10.89 -9.82
CA ALA A 181 29.22 -12.25 -10.34
C ALA A 181 30.59 -12.72 -10.86
N LYS A 182 31.34 -11.85 -11.55
CA LYS A 182 32.68 -12.15 -12.09
C LYS A 182 33.81 -12.14 -11.06
N ALA A 183 33.61 -11.48 -9.92
CA ALA A 183 34.62 -11.44 -8.86
C ALA A 183 34.91 -12.84 -8.31
N GLU A 184 36.19 -13.16 -8.13
CA GLU A 184 36.65 -14.38 -7.47
C GLU A 184 36.39 -14.33 -5.96
N GLY A 185 36.25 -15.51 -5.35
CA GLY A 185 36.08 -15.66 -3.91
C GLY A 185 34.66 -16.02 -3.46
N SER A 186 34.60 -16.71 -2.32
CA SER A 186 33.39 -17.17 -1.67
C SER A 186 33.51 -17.00 -0.15
N PRO A 187 32.41 -16.74 0.57
CA PRO A 187 31.04 -16.57 0.08
C PRO A 187 30.78 -15.20 -0.59
N LYS A 188 29.67 -15.10 -1.35
CA LYS A 188 29.14 -13.83 -1.89
C LYS A 188 27.95 -13.37 -1.04
N TYR A 189 27.76 -12.07 -0.95
CA TYR A 189 26.71 -11.46 -0.11
C TYR A 189 25.84 -10.49 -0.90
N VAL A 190 24.57 -10.41 -0.51
CA VAL A 190 23.63 -9.37 -0.94
C VAL A 190 23.28 -8.52 0.28
N VAL A 191 23.54 -7.22 0.19
CA VAL A 191 23.28 -6.27 1.28
C VAL A 191 22.26 -5.25 0.80
N CYS A 192 21.15 -5.13 1.53
CA CYS A 192 20.15 -4.09 1.33
C CYS A 192 20.43 -2.93 2.28
N SER A 193 20.58 -1.72 1.74
CA SER A 193 20.74 -0.50 2.53
C SER A 193 19.39 0.20 2.65
N TYR A 194 18.91 0.42 3.87
CA TYR A 194 17.62 1.05 4.17
C TYR A 194 17.75 2.29 5.07
N THR A 195 18.98 2.72 5.38
CA THR A 195 19.21 3.96 6.14
C THR A 195 18.89 5.16 5.26
N HIS A 196 17.82 5.88 5.61
CA HIS A 196 17.55 7.20 5.07
C HIS A 196 18.38 8.21 5.88
N LEU A 197 19.41 8.78 5.24
CA LEU A 197 20.10 9.98 5.74
C LEU A 197 19.31 11.22 5.36
#